data_AF-A0A9P6ZK62-F1
#
_entry.id   AF-A0A9P6ZK62-F1
#
_cell.length_a   1.000
_cell.length_b   1.000
_cell.length_c   1.000
_cell.angle_alpha   90.00
_cell.angle_beta   90.00
_cell.angle_gamma   90.00
#
_symmetry.space_group_name_H-M   'P 1'
#
loop_
_entity.id
_entity.type
_entity.pdbx_description
1 polymer ?
#
loop_
_entity_poly.entity_id
_entity_poly.type
_entity_poly.pdbx_seq_one_letter_code
_entity_poly.pdbx_strand_id
1 'polypeptide(L)'
;MARAVAIYQAKLANESTEDKKGQQTVFREVEKAYLAETGRVIKLNDSTLANLAKGGRRLSDFNAEKGWLTLEETKRVIEYSVETAR
;
A
#
# COMPACT_ATOMS: atom_id res chain seq x y z
N MET A 1 2.81 -1.43 -0.66
CA MET A 1 1.72 -1.38 0.33
C MET A 1 1.41 -2.72 0.99
N ALA A 2 1.21 -3.83 0.27
CA ALA A 2 0.81 -5.11 0.89
C ALA A 2 1.81 -5.62 1.95
N ARG A 3 3.12 -5.52 1.65
CA ARG A 3 4.19 -5.88 2.59
C ARG A 3 4.22 -4.99 3.85
N ALA A 4 4.03 -3.68 3.70
CA ALA A 4 3.98 -2.75 4.83
C ALA A 4 2.79 -3.05 5.77
N VAL A 5 1.63 -3.38 5.20
CA VAL A 5 0.44 -3.79 5.97
C VAL A 5 0.70 -5.10 6.72
N ALA A 6 1.33 -6.08 6.08
CA ALA A 6 1.68 -7.35 6.71
C ALA A 6 2.68 -7.18 7.88
N ILE A 7 3.71 -6.35 7.71
CA ILE A 7 4.68 -6.05 8.79
C ILE A 7 3.99 -5.33 9.95
N TYR A 8 3.08 -4.40 9.66
CA TYR A 8 2.31 -3.69 10.68
C TYR A 8 1.35 -4.63 11.43
N GLN A 9 0.63 -5.50 10.72
CA GLN A 9 -0.25 -6.50 11.33
C GLN A 9 0.52 -7.52 12.18
N ALA A 10 1.69 -7.97 11.72
CA ALA A 10 2.55 -8.86 12.49
C ALA A 10 3.07 -8.20 13.78
N LYS A 11 3.45 -6.91 13.73
CA LYS A 11 3.80 -6.15 14.93
C LYS A 11 2.62 -5.97 15.88
N LEU A 12 1.43 -5.67 15.36
CA LEU A 12 0.21 -5.57 16.14
C LEU A 12 -0.18 -6.87 16.84
N ALA A 13 0.07 -8.02 16.22
CA ALA A 13 -0.19 -9.34 16.79
C ALA A 13 0.83 -9.73 17.87
N ASN A 14 2.06 -9.20 17.79
CA ASN A 14 3.16 -9.52 18.69
C ASN A 14 3.29 -8.55 19.89
N GLU A 15 2.62 -7.39 19.88
CA GLU A 15 2.61 -6.45 21.01
C GLU A 15 1.57 -6.86 22.07
N SER A 16 2.05 -7.28 23.24
CA SER A 16 1.26 -7.36 24.47
C SER A 16 0.75 -5.96 24.85
N THR A 17 -0.39 -5.89 25.53
CA THR A 17 -1.10 -4.65 25.89
C THR A 17 -0.29 -3.61 26.68
N GLU A 18 0.88 -3.98 27.21
CA GLU A 18 1.73 -3.14 28.06
C GLU A 18 2.80 -2.34 27.28
N ASP A 19 3.20 -2.76 26.07
CA ASP A 19 4.28 -2.15 25.28
C ASP A 19 3.80 -1.74 23.87
N LYS A 20 2.60 -1.15 23.77
CA LYS A 20 2.11 -0.63 22.50
C LYS A 20 2.98 0.55 22.04
N LYS A 21 3.94 0.30 21.14
CA LYS A 21 4.67 1.38 20.50
C LYS A 21 3.66 2.24 19.75
N GLY A 22 3.79 3.56 19.89
CA GLY A 22 2.96 4.51 19.17
C GLY A 22 3.01 4.23 17.66
N GLN A 23 1.88 4.39 16.98
CA GLN A 23 1.72 4.07 15.54
C GLN A 23 2.82 4.72 14.68
N GLN A 24 3.24 5.95 15.01
CA GLN A 24 4.34 6.67 14.36
C GLN A 24 5.71 5.98 14.48
N THR A 25 6.00 5.32 15.60
CA THR A 25 7.27 4.63 15.82
C THR A 25 7.36 3.39 14.93
N VAL A 26 6.29 2.60 14.92
CA VAL A 26 6.16 1.43 14.03
C VAL A 26 6.29 1.84 12.57
N PHE A 27 5.72 3.00 12.23
CA PHE A 27 5.77 3.56 10.89
C PHE A 27 7.17 3.94 10.44
N ARG A 28 7.91 4.69 11.28
CA ARG A 28 9.30 5.04 11.01
C ARG A 28 10.18 3.80 10.84
N GLU A 29 9.90 2.74 11.60
CA GLU A 29 10.60 1.46 11.44
C GLU A 29 10.30 0.81 10.07
N VAL A 30 9.05 0.86 9.59
CA VAL A 30 8.67 0.33 8.27
C VAL A 30 9.25 1.17 7.13
N GLU A 31 9.21 2.49 7.23
CA GLU A 31 9.83 3.39 6.23
C GLU A 31 11.35 3.17 6.16
N LYS A 32 12.02 3.03 7.31
CA LYS A 32 13.46 2.72 7.37
C LYS A 32 13.78 1.35 6.78
N ALA A 33 13.00 0.32 7.10
CA ALA A 33 13.20 -1.01 6.54
C ALA A 33 13.03 -1.01 5.01
N TYR A 34 12.00 -0.31 4.51
CA TYR A 34 11.76 -0.20 3.07
C TYR A 34 12.86 0.59 2.36
N LEU A 35 13.34 1.67 2.98
CA LEU A 35 14.48 2.44 2.48
C LEU A 35 15.75 1.59 2.42
N ALA A 36 16.02 0.80 3.45
CA ALA A 36 17.18 -0.09 3.50
C ALA A 36 17.13 -1.17 2.40
N GLU A 37 15.95 -1.73 2.14
CA GLU A 37 15.76 -2.80 1.13
C GLU A 37 15.77 -2.29 -0.31
N THR A 38 15.15 -1.14 -0.57
CA THR A 38 14.90 -0.67 -1.96
C THR A 38 15.72 0.56 -2.34
N GLY A 39 16.39 1.20 -1.39
CA GLY A 39 17.05 2.50 -1.59
C GLY A 39 16.09 3.65 -1.85
N ARG A 40 14.76 3.42 -1.76
CA ARG A 40 13.74 4.43 -2.04
C ARG A 40 13.05 4.88 -0.76
N VAL A 41 12.99 6.19 -0.57
CA VAL A 41 12.18 6.80 0.49
C VAL A 41 10.73 6.78 0.03
N ILE A 42 9.88 6.02 0.71
CA ILE A 42 8.44 6.13 0.58
C ILE A 42 7.94 6.84 1.83
N LYS A 43 7.33 8.01 1.63
CA LYS A 43 6.55 8.67 2.67
C LYS A 43 5.20 7.98 2.73
N LEU A 44 5.01 7.13 3.71
CA LEU A 44 3.73 6.48 3.92
C LEU A 44 2.77 7.52 4.55
N ASN A 45 1.46 7.35 4.41
CA ASN A 45 0.47 8.12 5.16
C ASN A 45 -0.10 7.26 6.31
N ASP A 46 0.03 7.74 7.54
CA ASP A 46 -0.40 7.07 8.78
C ASP A 46 -1.85 6.59 8.68
N SER A 47 -2.74 7.46 8.18
CA SER A 47 -4.16 7.18 8.06
C SER A 47 -4.47 6.08 7.03
N THR A 48 -3.73 6.03 5.93
CA THR A 48 -3.92 5.01 4.89
C THR A 48 -3.53 3.62 5.39
N LEU A 49 -2.41 3.51 6.10
CA LEU A 49 -1.92 2.22 6.63
C LEU A 49 -2.76 1.72 7.80
N ALA A 50 -3.19 2.61 8.70
CA ALA A 50 -4.11 2.27 9.79
C ALA A 50 -5.46 1.79 9.25
N ASN A 51 -6.00 2.44 8.21
CA ASN A 51 -7.22 2.01 7.55
C ASN A 51 -7.05 0.65 6.87
N LEU A 52 -5.96 0.43 6.14
CA LEU A 52 -5.67 -0.86 5.51
C LEU A 52 -5.48 -1.99 6.54
N ALA A 53 -4.82 -1.71 7.66
CA ALA A 53 -4.59 -2.69 8.73
C ALA A 53 -5.89 -3.13 9.42
N LYS A 54 -6.87 -2.21 9.54
CA LYS A 54 -8.22 -2.48 10.05
C LYS A 54 -9.15 -3.17 9.03
N GLY A 55 -8.65 -3.52 7.84
CA GLY A 55 -9.44 -4.18 6.79
C GLY A 55 -10.08 -3.22 5.80
N GLY A 56 -9.66 -1.94 5.76
CA GLY A 56 -10.06 -1.00 4.73
C GLY A 56 -9.61 -1.47 3.34
N ARG A 57 -10.42 -1.19 2.31
CA ARG A 57 -10.09 -1.47 0.91
C ARG A 57 -9.24 -0.35 0.32
N ARG A 58 -8.35 -0.67 -0.62
CA ARG A 58 -7.64 0.36 -1.38
C ARG A 58 -8.59 1.01 -2.36
N LEU A 59 -8.37 2.30 -2.61
CA LEU A 59 -9.08 3.03 -3.65
C LEU A 59 -8.85 2.41 -5.03
N SER A 60 -7.65 1.87 -5.29
CA SER A 60 -7.36 1.13 -6.52
C SER A 60 -8.26 -0.08 -6.71
N ASP A 61 -8.50 -0.83 -5.62
CA ASP A 61 -9.26 -2.07 -5.66
C ASP A 61 -10.76 -1.75 -5.82
N PHE A 62 -11.24 -0.73 -5.08
CA PHE A 62 -12.59 -0.21 -5.22
C PHE A 62 -12.87 0.40 -6.61
N ASN A 63 -11.88 1.07 -7.20
CA ASN A 63 -12.02 1.64 -8.54
C ASN A 63 -11.90 0.56 -9.63
N ALA A 64 -11.14 -0.52 -9.39
CA ALA A 64 -11.10 -1.66 -10.29
C ALA A 64 -12.47 -2.35 -10.38
N GLU A 65 -13.22 -2.44 -9.28
CA GLU A 65 -14.61 -2.92 -9.27
C GLU A 65 -15.56 -2.01 -10.08
N LYS A 66 -15.21 -0.73 -10.27
CA LYS A 66 -16.01 0.28 -10.98
C LYS A 66 -15.48 0.62 -12.37
N GLY A 67 -14.46 -0.09 -12.85
CA GLY A 67 -13.86 0.17 -14.14
C GLY A 67 -14.86 -0.02 -15.27
N TRP A 68 -14.92 0.91 -16.21
CA TRP A 68 -15.70 0.76 -17.44
C TRP A 68 -15.10 -0.25 -18.41
N LEU A 69 -13.79 -0.48 -18.30
CA LEU A 69 -13.03 -1.38 -19.15
C LEU A 69 -12.62 -2.61 -18.35
N THR A 70 -12.70 -3.76 -18.98
CA THR A 70 -12.04 -4.97 -18.50
C THR A 70 -10.52 -4.77 -18.48
N LEU A 71 -9.83 -5.67 -17.78
CA LEU A 71 -8.38 -5.63 -17.66
C LEU A 71 -7.68 -5.81 -19.02
N GLU A 72 -8.29 -6.57 -19.93
CA GLU A 72 -7.83 -6.74 -21.31
C GLU A 72 -8.06 -5.48 -22.15
N GLU A 73 -9.26 -4.88 -22.08
CA GLU A 73 -9.55 -3.63 -22.80
C GLU A 73 -8.67 -2.49 -22.32
N THR A 74 -8.41 -2.40 -21.01
CA THR A 74 -7.49 -1.42 -20.43
C THR A 74 -6.10 -1.55 -21.03
N LYS A 75 -5.57 -2.77 -21.16
CA LYS A 75 -4.27 -3.01 -21.80
C LYS A 75 -4.27 -2.55 -23.25
N ARG A 76 -5.33 -2.86 -23.99
CA ARG A 76 -5.44 -2.51 -25.41
C ARG A 76 -5.54 -1.01 -25.64
N VAL A 77 -6.24 -0.28 -24.77
CA VAL A 77 -6.30 1.19 -24.81
C VAL A 77 -4.95 1.81 -24.47
N ILE A 78 -4.22 1.27 -23.49
CA ILE A 78 -2.86 1.72 -23.15
C ILE A 78 -1.91 1.51 -24.34
N GLU A 79 -1.91 0.31 -24.92
CA GLU A 79 -1.07 -0.03 -26.07
C GLU A 79 -1.36 0.88 -27.27
N TYR A 80 -2.63 1.05 -27.62
CA TYR A 80 -3.05 1.96 -28.68
C TYR A 80 -2.62 3.42 -28.40
N SER A 81 -2.75 3.88 -27.16
CA SER A 81 -2.33 5.24 -26.78
C SER A 81 -0.82 5.44 -26.93
N VAL A 82 -0.01 4.42 -26.61
CA VAL A 82 1.44 4.46 -26.79
C VAL A 82 1.81 4.42 -28.27
N GLU A 83 1.12 3.62 -29.09
CA GLU A 83 1.32 3.58 -30.54
C GLU A 83 0.97 4.91 -31.22
N THR A 84 -0.13 5.54 -30.78
CA THR A 84 -0.62 6.80 -31.37
C THR A 84 0.16 8.03 -30.91
N ALA A 85 0.88 7.94 -29.78
CA ALA A 85 1.73 9.01 -29.28
C ALA A 85 3.12 9.06 -29.97
N ARG A 86 3.43 8.09 -30.83
CA ARG A 86 4.61 8.11 -31.73
C ARG A 86 4.34 8.94 -32.98
#